data_AF-A0A927RFN0-F1
#
_entry.id   AF-A0A927RFN0-F1
#
_cell.length_a   1.000
_cell.length_b   1.000
_cell.length_c   1.000
_cell.angle_alpha   90.00
_cell.angle_beta   90.00
_cell.angle_gamma   90.00
#
_symmetry.space_group_name_H-M   'P 1'
#
loop_
_entity.id
_entity.type
_entity.pdbx_description
1 polymer ?
#
loop_
_entity_poly.entity_id
_entity_poly.type
_entity_poly.pdbx_seq_one_letter_code
_entity_poly.pdbx_strand_id
1 'polypeptide(L)'
;MHFGKQFKEYREEYLRMKQLEAALELNIEPAALSNYERNERGFPNDLLPIVKETFDIPNDYFLAMVLGDPLKSVRNPEVSQPIKALEVKERYMDSFIDRHRQLFEDSAELREFVTLASTLTEKDRRIFLNSNKSLLTLIHKHSRE
;
A
#
# COMPACT_ATOMS: atom_id res chain seq x y z
N MET A 1 -13.45 -17.48 -0.80
CA MET A 1 -13.39 -16.20 -0.05
C MET A 1 -13.18 -15.08 -1.05
N HIS A 2 -13.97 -14.00 -1.02
CA HIS A 2 -13.90 -12.88 -1.99
C HIS A 2 -12.94 -11.76 -1.58
N PHE A 3 -12.26 -11.92 -0.43
CA PHE A 3 -11.36 -10.93 0.17
C PHE A 3 -10.35 -10.35 -0.82
N GLY A 4 -9.67 -11.17 -1.63
CA GLY A 4 -8.65 -10.68 -2.55
C GLY A 4 -9.17 -9.66 -3.57
N LYS A 5 -10.38 -9.87 -4.10
CA LYS A 5 -11.03 -8.92 -5.03
C LYS A 5 -11.41 -7.62 -4.33
N GLN A 6 -11.93 -7.71 -3.10
CA GLN A 6 -12.31 -6.52 -2.30
C GLN A 6 -11.08 -5.74 -1.85
N PHE A 7 -9.99 -6.43 -1.50
CA PHE A 7 -8.71 -5.82 -1.18
C PHE A 7 -8.12 -5.09 -2.39
N LYS A 8 -8.21 -5.68 -3.59
CA LYS A 8 -7.81 -5.01 -4.84
C LYS A 8 -8.59 -3.70 -5.04
N GLU A 9 -9.91 -3.72 -4.90
CA GLU A 9 -10.76 -2.53 -4.99
C GLU A 9 -10.31 -1.47 -3.97
N TYR A 10 -10.10 -1.88 -2.71
CA TYR A 10 -9.63 -1.00 -1.66
C TYR A 10 -8.29 -0.32 -2.00
N ARG A 11 -7.31 -1.12 -2.44
CA ARG A 11 -5.97 -0.66 -2.82
C ARG A 11 -6.00 0.34 -3.98
N GLU A 12 -6.78 0.04 -5.03
CA GLU A 12 -6.78 0.82 -6.27
C GLU A 12 -7.66 2.06 -6.19
N GLU A 13 -8.81 1.97 -5.52
CA GLU A 13 -9.80 3.05 -5.49
C GLU A 13 -9.59 4.01 -4.32
N TYR A 14 -9.18 3.51 -3.16
CA TYR A 14 -9.06 4.30 -1.93
C TYR A 14 -7.61 4.71 -1.68
N LEU A 15 -6.69 3.75 -1.67
CA LEU A 15 -5.28 4.04 -1.42
C LEU A 15 -4.53 4.60 -2.64
N ARG A 16 -5.06 4.40 -3.85
CA ARG A 16 -4.38 4.74 -5.12
C ARG A 16 -2.99 4.09 -5.23
N MET A 17 -2.87 2.89 -4.68
CA MET A 17 -1.61 2.18 -4.51
C MET A 17 -1.43 1.11 -5.59
N LYS A 18 -0.18 0.92 -6.04
CA LYS A 18 0.15 -0.12 -7.03
C LYS A 18 0.28 -1.49 -6.37
N GLN A 19 -0.02 -2.55 -7.12
CA GLN A 19 0.13 -3.94 -6.61
C GLN A 19 1.56 -4.24 -6.13
N LEU A 20 2.57 -3.78 -6.87
CA LEU A 20 3.98 -3.95 -6.48
C LEU A 20 4.29 -3.33 -5.11
N GLU A 21 3.73 -2.16 -4.83
CA GLU A 21 3.93 -1.46 -3.57
C GLU A 21 3.27 -2.21 -2.41
N ALA A 22 2.03 -2.64 -2.58
CA ALA A 22 1.34 -3.46 -1.59
C ALA A 22 2.05 -4.80 -1.33
N ALA A 23 2.61 -5.42 -2.37
CA ALA A 23 3.37 -6.67 -2.22
C ALA A 23 4.65 -6.46 -1.39
N LEU A 24 5.34 -5.33 -1.58
CA LEU A 24 6.52 -4.98 -0.78
C LEU A 24 6.14 -4.71 0.69
N GLU A 25 5.07 -3.95 0.94
CA GLU A 25 4.57 -3.68 2.30
C GLU A 25 4.16 -4.96 3.03
N LEU A 26 3.61 -5.93 2.30
CA LEU A 26 3.24 -7.25 2.84
C LEU A 26 4.41 -8.25 2.89
N ASN A 27 5.58 -7.87 2.38
CA ASN A 27 6.74 -8.75 2.22
C ASN A 27 6.41 -10.08 1.49
N ILE A 28 5.63 -10.00 0.41
CA ILE A 28 5.27 -11.15 -0.45
C ILE A 28 5.67 -10.90 -1.90
N GLU A 29 5.73 -11.98 -2.68
CA GLU A 29 5.96 -11.87 -4.12
C GLU A 29 4.79 -11.16 -4.82
N PRO A 30 5.03 -10.20 -5.73
CA PRO A 30 3.97 -9.53 -6.50
C PRO A 30 3.06 -10.51 -7.26
N ALA A 31 3.65 -11.61 -7.76
CA ALA A 31 2.89 -12.68 -8.40
C ALA A 31 1.92 -13.38 -7.43
N ALA A 32 2.33 -13.59 -6.17
CA ALA A 32 1.46 -14.16 -5.15
C ALA A 32 0.28 -13.23 -4.84
N LEU A 33 0.54 -11.93 -4.66
CA LEU A 33 -0.52 -10.94 -4.46
C LEU A 33 -1.49 -10.91 -5.64
N SER A 34 -0.98 -10.94 -6.88
CA SER A 34 -1.81 -11.00 -8.09
C SER A 34 -2.73 -12.22 -8.12
N ASN A 35 -2.25 -13.38 -7.70
CA ASN A 35 -3.06 -14.60 -7.62
C ASN A 35 -4.16 -14.49 -6.57
N TYR A 36 -3.86 -13.86 -5.43
CA TYR A 36 -4.84 -13.61 -4.38
C TYR A 36 -5.93 -12.63 -4.85
N GLU A 37 -5.54 -11.51 -5.47
CA GLU A 37 -6.46 -10.49 -5.95
C GLU A 37 -7.39 -10.97 -7.07
N ARG A 38 -6.93 -11.92 -7.89
CA ARG A 38 -7.74 -12.57 -8.94
C ARG A 38 -8.63 -13.72 -8.42
N ASN A 39 -8.53 -14.07 -7.14
CA ASN A 39 -9.12 -15.27 -6.55
C ASN A 39 -8.68 -16.59 -7.22
N GLU A 40 -7.54 -16.59 -7.93
CA GLU A 40 -6.92 -17.83 -8.44
C GLU A 40 -6.36 -18.67 -7.30
N ARG A 41 -5.94 -18.00 -6.22
CA ARG A 41 -5.58 -18.61 -4.94
C ARG A 41 -6.31 -17.88 -3.82
N GLY A 42 -6.80 -18.63 -2.83
CA GLY A 42 -7.38 -18.02 -1.63
C GLY A 42 -6.34 -17.19 -0.88
N PHE A 43 -6.76 -16.04 -0.34
CA PHE A 43 -5.92 -15.25 0.54
C PHE A 43 -5.62 -16.06 1.81
N PRO A 44 -4.34 -16.24 2.20
CA PRO A 44 -3.99 -17.01 3.39
C PRO A 44 -4.57 -16.38 4.67
N ASN A 45 -5.11 -17.19 5.59
CA ASN A 45 -5.79 -16.70 6.80
C ASN A 45 -4.82 -15.95 7.74
N ASP A 46 -3.57 -16.40 7.80
CA ASP A 46 -2.45 -15.79 8.52
C ASP A 46 -2.07 -14.41 7.96
N LEU A 47 -2.32 -14.17 6.67
CA LEU A 47 -2.02 -12.90 6.02
C LEU A 47 -3.14 -11.85 6.19
N LEU A 48 -4.35 -12.26 6.56
CA LEU A 48 -5.48 -11.35 6.79
C LEU A 48 -5.24 -10.31 7.89
N PRO A 49 -4.81 -10.67 9.12
CA PRO A 49 -4.51 -9.67 10.15
C PRO A 49 -3.35 -8.75 9.73
N ILE A 50 -2.33 -9.29 9.04
CA ILE A 50 -1.20 -8.52 8.54
C ILE A 50 -1.69 -7.46 7.55
N VAL A 51 -2.53 -7.82 6.59
CA VAL A 51 -3.13 -6.85 5.64
C VAL A 51 -3.90 -5.77 6.36
N LYS A 52 -4.69 -6.14 7.38
CA LYS A 52 -5.46 -5.16 8.15
C LYS A 52 -4.55 -4.12 8.80
N GLU A 53 -3.48 -4.57 9.45
CA GLU A 53 -2.53 -3.72 10.18
C GLU A 53 -1.67 -2.88 9.23
N THR A 54 -1.09 -3.50 8.20
CA THR A 54 -0.20 -2.85 7.23
C THR A 54 -0.89 -1.70 6.48
N PHE A 55 -2.15 -1.87 6.11
CA PHE A 55 -2.90 -0.86 5.36
C PHE A 55 -3.87 -0.04 6.21
N ASP A 56 -3.81 -0.18 7.54
CA ASP A 56 -4.71 0.45 8.51
C ASP A 56 -6.20 0.40 8.10
N ILE A 57 -6.65 -0.81 7.72
CA ILE A 57 -7.98 -1.01 7.16
C ILE A 57 -9.02 -0.86 8.28
N PRO A 58 -10.01 0.06 8.13
CA PRO A 58 -11.08 0.23 9.11
C PRO A 58 -11.82 -1.09 9.36
N ASN A 59 -12.28 -1.32 10.59
CA ASN A 59 -12.96 -2.56 10.98
C ASN A 59 -14.14 -2.91 10.08
N ASP A 60 -14.99 -1.93 9.75
CA ASP A 60 -16.18 -2.14 8.93
C ASP A 60 -15.82 -2.56 7.50
N TYR A 61 -14.78 -1.94 6.94
CA TYR A 61 -14.25 -2.27 5.62
C TYR A 61 -13.65 -3.68 5.62
N PHE A 62 -12.82 -4.00 6.61
CA PHE A 62 -12.20 -5.31 6.74
C PHE A 62 -13.24 -6.41 6.90
N LEU A 63 -14.26 -6.19 7.73
CA LEU A 63 -15.36 -7.14 7.92
C LEU A 63 -16.13 -7.35 6.61
N ALA A 64 -16.46 -6.29 5.87
CA ALA A 64 -17.10 -6.40 4.57
C ALA A 64 -16.24 -7.21 3.58
N MET A 65 -14.91 -7.00 3.55
CA MET A 65 -14.00 -7.78 2.71
C MET A 65 -14.03 -9.29 3.05
N VAL A 66 -14.03 -9.63 4.34
CA VAL A 66 -14.04 -11.01 4.83
C VAL A 66 -15.38 -11.69 4.53
N LEU A 67 -16.50 -11.00 4.77
CA LEU A 67 -17.85 -11.50 4.50
C LEU A 67 -18.17 -11.55 2.99
N GLY A 68 -17.38 -10.86 2.17
CA GLY A 68 -17.59 -10.76 0.73
C GLY A 68 -18.64 -9.72 0.34
N ASP A 69 -19.05 -8.88 1.30
CA ASP A 69 -19.96 -7.78 1.05
C ASP A 69 -19.26 -6.72 0.19
N PRO A 70 -19.99 -6.08 -0.74
CA PRO A 70 -19.44 -4.96 -1.49
C PRO A 70 -18.97 -3.86 -0.55
N LEU A 71 -17.78 -3.28 -0.75
CA LEU A 71 -17.32 -2.16 0.08
C LEU A 71 -18.28 -0.97 0.08
N LYS A 72 -19.19 -0.90 -0.90
CA LYS A 72 -20.30 0.06 -0.94
C LYS A 72 -21.38 -0.10 0.13
N SER A 73 -21.57 -1.29 0.71
CA SER A 73 -22.61 -1.52 1.72
C SER A 73 -22.27 -0.94 3.09
N VAL A 74 -20.99 -0.92 3.44
CA VAL A 74 -20.45 -0.30 4.67
C VAL A 74 -20.16 1.20 4.50
N ARG A 75 -20.54 1.79 3.37
CA ARG A 75 -20.42 3.24 3.15
C ARG A 75 -21.57 3.96 3.88
N ASN A 76 -21.25 4.86 4.80
CA ASN A 76 -22.14 5.96 5.18
C ASN A 76 -22.61 6.73 3.91
N PRO A 77 -23.92 6.74 3.57
CA PRO A 77 -24.44 7.37 2.35
C PRO A 77 -24.34 8.90 2.34
N GLU A 78 -24.09 9.54 3.49
CA GLU A 78 -24.08 11.01 3.62
C GLU A 78 -22.76 11.67 3.19
N VAL A 79 -21.68 10.90 3.06
CA VAL A 79 -20.35 11.42 2.73
C VAL A 79 -19.94 10.98 1.32
N SER A 80 -19.58 11.94 0.48
CA SER A 80 -19.23 11.68 -0.92
C SER A 80 -18.00 10.77 -1.07
N GLN A 81 -17.95 9.98 -2.15
CA GLN A 81 -16.87 9.01 -2.39
C GLN A 81 -15.46 9.61 -2.40
N PRO A 82 -15.21 10.80 -3.00
CA PRO A 82 -13.88 11.40 -2.98
C PRO A 82 -13.41 11.74 -1.58
N ILE A 83 -14.32 12.21 -0.70
CA ILE A 83 -13.98 12.62 0.67
C ILE A 83 -13.55 11.41 1.50
N LYS A 84 -14.24 10.28 1.42
CA LYS A 84 -13.82 9.07 2.15
C LYS A 84 -12.54 8.44 1.62
N ALA A 85 -12.35 8.45 0.30
CA ALA A 85 -11.10 7.95 -0.28
C ALA A 85 -9.91 8.80 0.21
N LEU A 86 -10.11 10.11 0.37
CA LEU A 86 -9.14 11.01 1.00
C LEU A 86 -8.91 10.66 2.47
N GLU A 87 -9.96 10.53 3.29
CA GLU A 87 -9.81 10.18 4.72
C GLU A 87 -9.08 8.84 4.93
N VAL A 88 -9.44 7.82 4.15
CA VAL A 88 -8.77 6.50 4.19
C VAL A 88 -7.32 6.61 3.77
N LYS A 89 -7.04 7.39 2.72
CA LYS A 89 -5.68 7.61 2.24
C LYS A 89 -4.84 8.40 3.25
N GLU A 90 -5.39 9.45 3.86
CA GLU A 90 -4.74 10.26 4.89
C GLU A 90 -4.38 9.41 6.09
N ARG A 91 -5.34 8.62 6.60
CA ARG A 91 -5.08 7.67 7.67
C ARG A 91 -3.95 6.69 7.33
N TYR A 92 -3.99 6.11 6.14
CA TYR A 92 -2.91 5.23 5.68
C TYR A 92 -1.57 5.98 5.62
N MET A 93 -1.54 7.22 5.14
CA MET A 93 -0.32 8.04 5.09
C MET A 93 0.25 8.38 6.44
N ASP A 94 -0.58 8.71 7.43
CA ASP A 94 -0.16 8.92 8.80
C ASP A 94 0.48 7.63 9.36
N SER A 95 -0.18 6.49 9.17
CA SER A 95 0.35 5.19 9.59
C SER A 95 1.67 4.84 8.88
N PHE A 96 1.79 5.18 7.59
CA PHE A 96 2.98 4.91 6.79
C PHE A 96 4.16 5.75 7.26
N ILE A 97 3.96 7.04 7.51
CA ILE A 97 4.97 7.94 8.05
C ILE A 97 5.42 7.44 9.41
N ASP A 98 4.49 7.08 10.29
CA ASP A 98 4.81 6.60 11.65
C ASP A 98 5.64 5.31 11.62
N ARG A 99 5.30 4.34 10.77
CA ARG A 99 6.07 3.10 10.62
C ARG A 99 7.50 3.33 10.13
N HIS A 100 7.71 4.34 9.29
CA HIS A 100 9.03 4.62 8.69
C HIS A 100 9.78 5.75 9.40
N ARG A 101 9.19 6.36 10.45
CA ARG A 101 9.78 7.51 11.15
C ARG A 101 11.16 7.19 11.71
N GLN A 102 11.33 6.03 12.33
CA GLN A 102 12.61 5.63 12.93
C GLN A 102 13.74 5.60 11.89
N LEU A 103 13.46 5.13 10.66
CA LEU A 103 14.45 5.11 9.58
C LEU A 103 14.92 6.53 9.21
N PHE A 104 14.00 7.50 9.25
CA PHE A 104 14.33 8.91 9.06
C PHE A 104 15.09 9.52 10.24
N GLU A 105 14.85 9.07 11.46
CA GLU A 105 15.55 9.54 12.66
C GLU A 105 16.99 8.97 12.73
N ASP A 106 17.19 7.73 12.27
CA ASP A 106 18.47 7.05 12.40
C ASP A 106 19.43 7.31 11.23
N SER A 107 18.93 7.60 10.02
CA SER A 107 19.78 7.82 8.85
C SER A 107 19.88 9.29 8.45
N ALA A 108 21.07 9.87 8.62
CA ALA A 108 21.39 11.21 8.12
C ALA A 108 21.39 11.24 6.59
N GLU A 109 21.87 10.18 5.95
CA GLU A 109 21.96 10.02 4.50
C GLU A 109 20.56 10.03 3.86
N LEU A 110 19.58 9.38 4.49
CA LEU A 110 18.19 9.41 4.01
C LEU A 110 17.59 10.81 4.11
N ARG A 111 17.85 11.54 5.21
CA ARG A 111 17.40 12.93 5.36
C ARG A 111 18.03 13.85 4.32
N GLU A 112 19.32 13.73 4.09
CA GLU A 112 20.03 14.47 3.03
C GLU A 112 19.47 14.13 1.65
N PHE A 113 19.26 12.85 1.35
CA PHE A 113 18.66 12.39 0.10
C PHE A 113 17.29 13.01 -0.14
N VAL A 114 16.40 12.98 0.87
CA VAL A 114 15.06 13.57 0.76
C VAL A 114 15.13 15.08 0.62
N THR A 115 16.06 15.74 1.32
CA THR A 115 16.29 17.18 1.20
C THR A 115 16.70 17.54 -0.23
N LEU A 116 17.66 16.83 -0.82
CA LEU A 116 18.07 17.05 -2.21
C LEU A 116 16.95 16.75 -3.20
N ALA A 117 16.20 15.67 -2.99
CA ALA A 117 15.06 15.34 -3.85
C ALA A 117 13.99 16.43 -3.80
N SER A 118 13.83 17.12 -2.66
CA SER A 118 12.84 18.19 -2.49
C SER A 118 13.15 19.45 -3.30
N THR A 119 14.43 19.71 -3.61
CA THR A 119 14.84 20.89 -4.40
C THR A 119 14.65 20.71 -5.91
N LEU A 120 14.37 19.50 -6.38
CA LEU A 120 14.14 19.19 -7.78
C LEU A 120 12.75 19.63 -8.24
N THR A 121 12.61 19.92 -9.53
CA THR A 121 11.29 20.09 -10.16
C THR A 121 10.49 18.80 -10.05
N GLU A 122 9.16 18.86 -10.11
CA GLU A 122 8.33 17.64 -10.03
C GLU A 122 8.71 16.62 -11.12
N LYS A 123 9.00 17.11 -12.33
CA LYS A 123 9.42 16.28 -13.46
C LYS A 123 10.74 15.57 -13.17
N ASP A 124 11.76 16.31 -12.74
CA ASP A 124 13.10 15.77 -12.50
C ASP A 124 13.10 14.85 -11.28
N ARG A 125 12.39 15.23 -10.21
CA ARG A 125 12.17 14.40 -9.03
C ARG A 125 11.56 13.06 -9.42
N ARG A 126 10.55 13.05 -10.29
CA ARG A 126 9.90 11.81 -10.75
C ARG A 126 10.87 10.92 -11.54
N ILE A 127 11.67 11.50 -12.44
CA ILE A 127 12.68 10.76 -13.21
C ILE A 127 13.72 10.16 -12.26
N PHE A 128 14.26 10.98 -11.36
CA PHE A 128 15.26 10.57 -10.38
C PHE A 128 14.79 9.44 -9.48
N LEU A 129 13.60 9.56 -8.87
CA LEU A 129 13.05 8.54 -7.98
C LEU A 129 12.76 7.23 -8.74
N ASN A 130 12.29 7.29 -9.98
CA ASN A 130 12.08 6.09 -10.79
C ASN A 130 13.40 5.37 -11.13
N SER A 131 14.46 6.11 -11.45
CA SER A 131 15.79 5.54 -11.69
C SER A 131 16.35 4.86 -10.44
N ASN A 132 16.29 5.54 -9.28
CA ASN A 132 16.74 4.96 -8.01
C ASN A 132 15.92 3.75 -7.61
N LYS A 133 14.58 3.77 -7.79
CA LYS A 133 13.72 2.61 -7.57
C LYS A 133 14.16 1.41 -8.41
N SER A 134 14.51 1.64 -9.68
CA SER A 134 14.94 0.58 -10.59
C SER A 134 16.28 -0.02 -10.14
N LEU A 135 17.22 0.82 -9.70
CA LEU A 135 18.49 0.37 -9.11
C LEU A 135 18.27 -0.46 -7.84
N LEU A 136 17.43 0.00 -6.91
CA LEU A 136 17.10 -0.75 -5.69
C LEU A 136 16.46 -2.10 -6.01
N THR A 137 15.59 -2.15 -7.01
CA THR A 137 14.95 -3.40 -7.44
C THR A 137 15.97 -4.41 -7.97
N LEU A 138 17.01 -3.95 -8.69
CA LEU A 138 18.10 -4.80 -9.17
C LEU A 138 18.95 -5.35 -8.03
N ILE A 139 19.30 -4.50 -7.06
CA ILE A 139 20.06 -4.92 -5.87
C ILE A 139 19.28 -5.99 -5.10
N HIS A 140 17.99 -5.75 -4.84
CA HIS A 140 17.15 -6.69 -4.10
C HIS A 140 17.01 -8.05 -4.79
N LYS A 141 17.00 -8.06 -6.14
CA LYS A 141 17.02 -9.30 -6.91
C LYS A 141 18.33 -10.07 -6.72
N HIS A 142 19.47 -9.39 -6.76
CA HIS A 142 20.78 -10.03 -6.58
C HIS A 142 21.07 -10.50 -5.15
N SER A 143 20.48 -9.85 -4.13
CA SER A 143 20.65 -10.28 -2.73
C SER A 143 19.82 -11.52 -2.35
N ARG A 144 18.93 -12.00 -3.23
CA ARG A 144 18.08 -13.20 -3.02
C ARG A 144 18.53 -14.43 -3.83
N GLU A 145 19.59 -14.31 -4.63
CA GLU A 145 20.27 -15.40 -5.36
C GLU A 145 21.50 -15.87 -4.57
#